data_AF-A0A6A6CLD6-F1
#
_entry.id   AF-A0A6A6CLD6-F1
#
_cell.length_a   1.000
_cell.length_b   1.000
_cell.length_c   1.000
_cell.angle_alpha   90.00
_cell.angle_beta   90.00
_cell.angle_gamma   90.00
#
_symmetry.space_group_name_H-M   'P 1'
#
loop_
_entity.id
_entity.type
_entity.pdbx_description
1 polymer ?
#
loop_
_entity_poly.entity_id
_entity_poly.type
_entity_poly.pdbx_seq_one_letter_code
_entity_poly.pdbx_strand_id
1 'polypeptide(L)'
;MPPGRKKPTKFELVRLRRQAKEAATQNANKVGFLKLPAEIRNQIYELVAQSRRLQYRGLSDHYRGSQIVLPGLLRTSSQIRNEATSIFFSSNSFLVRCSSKADNFDQFMKAEIPARVRRMPRAILRNMTNLRIAIDLKLDHCKYFGKSNRRREHIAEFQLIMVGNKYTVHAEFDCCRYQKCADGMGDVMAEYYEAMEDMI
;
A
#
# COMPACT_ATOMS: atom_id res chain seq x y z
N MET A 1 -54.33 -44.00 0.96
CA MET A 1 -52.84 -44.00 0.90
C MET A 1 -52.41 -43.16 -0.29
N PRO A 2 -51.64 -42.08 -0.12
CA PRO A 2 -51.14 -41.33 -1.26
C PRO A 2 -50.10 -42.16 -2.03
N PRO A 3 -50.06 -42.08 -3.36
CA PRO A 3 -49.13 -42.86 -4.18
C PRO A 3 -47.68 -42.49 -3.87
N GLY A 4 -46.85 -43.51 -3.65
CA GLY A 4 -45.44 -43.36 -3.32
C GLY A 4 -44.69 -42.62 -4.44
N ARG A 5 -44.16 -41.42 -4.12
CA ARG A 5 -43.29 -40.68 -5.04
C ARG A 5 -42.03 -41.50 -5.30
N LYS A 6 -41.85 -41.94 -6.55
CA LYS A 6 -40.60 -42.53 -7.03
C LYS A 6 -39.49 -41.49 -6.94
N LYS A 7 -38.34 -41.87 -6.38
CA LYS A 7 -37.18 -40.99 -6.29
C LYS A 7 -36.63 -40.71 -7.70
N PRO A 8 -36.25 -39.46 -8.01
CA PRO A 8 -35.73 -39.11 -9.32
C PRO A 8 -34.42 -39.83 -9.60
N THR A 9 -34.25 -40.26 -10.84
CA THR A 9 -33.04 -40.92 -11.32
C THR A 9 -31.86 -39.94 -11.37
N LYS A 10 -30.63 -40.46 -11.39
CA LYS A 10 -29.41 -39.64 -11.46
C LYS A 10 -29.40 -38.73 -12.70
N PHE A 11 -29.97 -39.20 -13.81
CA PHE A 11 -30.07 -38.45 -15.06
C PHE A 11 -31.08 -37.29 -14.97
N GLU A 12 -32.23 -37.51 -14.32
CA GLU A 12 -33.22 -36.46 -14.06
C GLU A 12 -32.66 -35.38 -13.13
N LEU A 13 -31.91 -35.76 -12.09
CA LEU A 13 -31.24 -34.81 -11.21
C LEU A 13 -30.23 -33.91 -11.95
N VAL A 14 -29.47 -34.48 -12.90
CA VAL A 14 -28.54 -33.70 -13.72
C VAL A 14 -29.28 -32.72 -14.63
N ARG A 15 -30.37 -33.16 -15.26
CA ARG A 15 -31.21 -32.31 -16.13
C ARG A 15 -31.89 -31.19 -15.33
N LEU A 16 -32.44 -31.49 -14.15
CA LEU A 16 -33.05 -30.50 -13.26
C LEU A 16 -32.03 -29.47 -12.75
N ARG A 17 -30.81 -29.90 -12.41
CA ARG A 17 -29.73 -28.97 -12.05
C ARG A 17 -29.33 -28.07 -13.21
N ARG A 18 -29.28 -28.59 -14.43
CA ARG A 18 -28.99 -27.80 -15.63
C ARG A 18 -30.11 -26.80 -15.91
N GLN A 19 -31.36 -27.21 -15.86
CA GLN A 19 -32.51 -26.32 -16.04
C GLN A 19 -32.61 -25.26 -14.94
N ALA A 20 -32.35 -25.62 -13.68
CA ALA A 20 -32.29 -24.64 -12.58
C ALA A 20 -31.15 -23.63 -12.78
N LYS A 21 -29.99 -24.08 -13.28
CA LYS A 21 -28.85 -23.19 -13.59
C LYS A 21 -29.18 -22.25 -14.75
N GLU A 22 -29.80 -22.77 -15.81
CA GLU A 22 -30.25 -22.01 -16.99
C GLU A 22 -31.33 -20.98 -16.61
N ALA A 23 -32.33 -21.36 -15.82
CA ALA A 23 -33.37 -20.48 -15.30
C ALA A 23 -32.80 -19.39 -14.36
N ALA A 24 -31.82 -19.73 -13.52
CA ALA A 24 -31.12 -18.75 -12.68
C ALA A 24 -30.33 -17.73 -13.54
N THR A 25 -29.76 -18.15 -14.68
CA THR A 25 -29.12 -17.23 -15.62
C THR A 25 -30.09 -16.35 -16.41
N GLN A 26 -31.30 -16.83 -16.70
CA GLN A 26 -32.30 -16.06 -17.44
C GLN A 26 -33.02 -15.01 -16.58
N ASN A 27 -33.22 -15.29 -15.29
CA ASN A 27 -33.89 -14.36 -14.37
C ASN A 27 -32.95 -13.37 -13.67
N ALA A 28 -31.65 -13.61 -13.69
CA ALA A 28 -30.70 -12.59 -13.28
C ALA A 28 -30.56 -11.57 -14.41
N ASN A 29 -31.31 -10.47 -14.34
CA ASN A 29 -30.97 -9.24 -15.06
C ASN A 29 -29.56 -8.84 -14.61
N LYS A 30 -28.55 -9.37 -15.30
CA LYS A 30 -27.14 -9.08 -15.02
C LYS A 30 -26.90 -7.64 -15.43
N VAL A 31 -27.09 -6.73 -14.48
CA VAL A 31 -26.60 -5.36 -14.61
C VAL A 31 -25.08 -5.48 -14.59
N GLY A 32 -24.47 -5.33 -15.76
CA GLY A 32 -23.01 -5.29 -15.86
C GLY A 32 -22.47 -4.17 -14.99
N PHE A 33 -21.33 -4.39 -14.33
CA PHE A 33 -20.74 -3.40 -13.42
C PHE A 33 -20.57 -2.01 -14.06
N LEU A 34 -20.14 -1.96 -15.32
CA LEU A 34 -19.97 -0.70 -16.07
C LEU A 34 -21.28 -0.02 -16.49
N LYS A 35 -22.44 -0.68 -16.30
CA LYS A 35 -23.77 -0.09 -16.52
C LYS A 35 -24.31 0.62 -15.27
N LEU A 36 -23.65 0.47 -14.11
CA LEU A 36 -23.99 1.20 -12.90
C LEU A 36 -23.66 2.69 -13.08
N PRO A 37 -24.38 3.63 -12.44
CA PRO A 37 -23.97 5.04 -12.36
C PRO A 37 -22.58 5.20 -11.75
N ALA A 38 -21.87 6.27 -12.12
CA ALA A 38 -20.49 6.50 -11.71
C ALA A 38 -20.35 6.63 -10.19
N GLU A 39 -21.34 7.22 -9.53
CA GLU A 39 -21.42 7.38 -8.09
C GLU A 39 -21.41 6.03 -7.38
N ILE A 40 -22.20 5.07 -7.88
CA ILE A 40 -22.25 3.71 -7.34
C ILE A 40 -20.94 2.97 -7.60
N ARG A 41 -20.34 3.15 -8.79
CA ARG A 41 -19.02 2.56 -9.09
C ARG A 41 -17.94 3.10 -8.15
N ASN A 42 -17.93 4.40 -7.89
CA ASN A 42 -16.99 5.05 -6.96
C ASN A 42 -17.13 4.53 -5.54
N GLN A 43 -18.35 4.40 -5.02
CA GLN A 43 -18.60 3.79 -3.70
C GLN A 43 -18.07 2.35 -3.65
N ILE A 44 -18.27 1.56 -4.71
CA ILE A 44 -17.72 0.20 -4.78
C ILE A 44 -16.19 0.22 -4.82
N TYR A 45 -15.58 1.15 -5.57
CA TYR A 45 -14.13 1.31 -5.61
C TYR A 45 -13.57 1.68 -4.24
N GLU A 46 -14.20 2.61 -3.51
CA GLU A 46 -13.81 2.98 -2.15
C GLU A 46 -13.86 1.78 -1.20
N LEU A 47 -14.95 1.01 -1.22
CA LEU A 47 -15.08 -0.21 -0.40
C LEU A 47 -13.99 -1.25 -0.71
N VAL A 48 -13.62 -1.41 -1.98
CA VAL A 48 -12.57 -2.36 -2.39
C VAL A 48 -11.16 -1.79 -2.14
N ALA A 49 -11.01 -0.47 -2.17
CA ALA A 49 -9.75 0.23 -1.95
C ALA A 49 -9.37 0.36 -0.48
N GLN A 50 -10.32 0.27 0.46
CA GLN A 50 -10.04 0.41 1.89
C GLN A 50 -9.04 -0.62 2.42
N SER A 51 -8.12 -0.15 3.25
CA SER A 51 -7.28 -0.95 4.17
C SER A 51 -6.20 -1.85 3.58
N ARG A 52 -5.39 -1.36 2.64
CA ARG A 52 -4.11 -2.02 2.31
C ARG A 52 -2.93 -1.10 2.62
N ARG A 53 -2.16 -1.45 3.65
CA ARG A 53 -0.78 -0.97 3.75
C ARG A 53 0.00 -1.62 2.61
N LEU A 54 0.28 -0.86 1.57
CA LEU A 54 0.98 -1.35 0.39
C LEU A 54 2.47 -1.21 0.64
N GLN A 55 3.17 -2.33 0.76
CA GLN A 55 4.61 -2.29 0.92
C GLN A 55 5.28 -2.10 -0.43
N TYR A 56 5.94 -0.96 -0.61
CA TYR A 56 6.85 -0.74 -1.74
C TYR A 56 8.22 -1.32 -1.41
N ARG A 57 8.47 -2.56 -1.87
CA ARG A 57 9.75 -3.26 -1.66
C ARG A 57 10.86 -2.85 -2.64
N GLY A 58 10.57 -1.93 -3.56
CA GLY A 58 11.45 -1.55 -4.65
C GLY A 58 12.74 -0.81 -4.29
N LEU A 59 12.94 -0.51 -3.02
CA LEU A 59 13.97 0.43 -2.59
C LEU A 59 15.12 -0.25 -1.85
N SER A 60 15.03 -1.52 -1.48
CA SER A 60 16.22 -2.24 -1.00
C SER A 60 17.10 -2.62 -2.20
N ASP A 61 18.41 -2.35 -2.12
CA ASP A 61 19.39 -2.73 -3.16
C ASP A 61 19.37 -4.24 -3.51
N HIS A 62 18.85 -5.07 -2.61
CA HIS A 62 18.69 -6.51 -2.81
C HIS A 62 17.43 -6.91 -3.60
N TYR A 63 16.47 -6.01 -3.84
CA TYR A 63 15.22 -6.31 -4.55
C TYR A 63 15.25 -5.71 -5.96
N ARG A 64 15.71 -6.51 -6.93
CA ARG A 64 15.54 -6.22 -8.36
C ARG A 64 14.07 -6.39 -8.76
N GLY A 65 13.29 -5.34 -8.55
CA GLY A 65 11.89 -5.29 -8.97
C GLY A 65 10.99 -4.77 -7.86
N SER A 66 10.53 -3.54 -8.02
CA SER A 66 9.52 -2.97 -7.15
C SER A 66 8.15 -3.60 -7.44
N GLN A 67 7.84 -4.74 -6.81
CA GLN A 67 6.52 -5.35 -6.99
C GLN A 67 5.51 -4.68 -6.06
N ILE A 68 4.91 -3.59 -6.53
CA ILE A 68 3.58 -3.22 -6.04
C ILE A 68 2.63 -4.20 -6.66
N VAL A 69 2.07 -5.07 -5.83
CA VAL A 69 0.99 -5.95 -6.24
C VAL A 69 -0.24 -5.09 -6.41
N LEU A 70 -0.48 -4.63 -7.64
CA LEU A 70 -1.71 -3.93 -7.98
C LEU A 70 -2.91 -4.86 -7.76
N PRO A 71 -3.98 -4.38 -7.12
CA PRO A 71 -5.19 -5.18 -6.93
C PRO A 71 -5.74 -5.63 -8.30
N GLY A 72 -6.33 -6.82 -8.32
CA GLY A 72 -6.94 -7.38 -9.53
C GLY A 72 -7.92 -6.41 -10.19
N LEU A 73 -8.61 -5.58 -9.40
CA LEU A 73 -9.51 -4.51 -9.85
C LEU A 73 -8.85 -3.61 -10.92
N LEU A 74 -7.65 -3.09 -10.67
CA LEU A 74 -6.92 -2.20 -11.59
C LEU A 74 -6.39 -2.93 -12.84
N ARG A 75 -6.47 -4.26 -12.88
CA ARG A 75 -6.03 -5.10 -14.00
C ARG A 75 -7.17 -5.56 -14.90
N THR A 76 -8.43 -5.31 -14.53
CA THR A 76 -9.61 -5.83 -15.24
C THR A 76 -9.87 -5.16 -16.59
N SER A 77 -10.00 -3.84 -16.63
CA SER A 77 -10.24 -3.05 -17.85
C SER A 77 -9.57 -1.68 -17.74
N SER A 78 -9.34 -1.02 -18.88
CA SER A 78 -8.81 0.34 -18.92
C SER A 78 -9.74 1.35 -18.24
N GLN A 79 -11.06 1.21 -18.41
CA GLN A 79 -12.04 2.10 -17.78
C GLN A 79 -11.99 1.97 -16.25
N ILE A 80 -12.12 0.75 -15.71
CA ILE A 80 -12.05 0.51 -14.26
C ILE A 80 -10.72 0.98 -13.70
N ARG A 81 -9.61 0.72 -14.41
CA ARG A 81 -8.30 1.21 -14.01
C ARG A 81 -8.28 2.72 -13.89
N ASN A 82 -8.75 3.46 -14.88
CA ASN A 82 -8.72 4.92 -14.86
C ASN A 82 -9.58 5.51 -13.74
N GLU A 83 -10.78 4.97 -13.53
CA GLU A 83 -11.70 5.44 -12.49
C GLU A 83 -11.20 5.09 -11.08
N ALA A 84 -10.73 3.86 -10.86
CA ALA A 84 -10.37 3.38 -9.54
C ALA A 84 -8.94 3.73 -9.11
N THR A 85 -8.06 4.17 -10.03
CA THR A 85 -6.65 4.48 -9.72
C THR A 85 -6.53 5.58 -8.68
N SER A 86 -7.18 6.73 -8.88
CA SER A 86 -7.09 7.86 -7.95
C SER A 86 -7.64 7.49 -6.56
N ILE A 87 -8.79 6.82 -6.52
CA ILE A 87 -9.43 6.34 -5.27
C ILE A 87 -8.50 5.37 -4.54
N PHE A 88 -7.92 4.40 -5.26
CA PHE A 88 -7.04 3.40 -4.68
C PHE A 88 -5.77 4.04 -4.10
N PHE A 89 -5.08 4.88 -4.86
CA PHE A 89 -3.81 5.47 -4.41
C PHE A 89 -4.00 6.52 -3.32
N SER A 90 -5.13 7.24 -3.30
CA SER A 90 -5.44 8.23 -2.25
C SER A 90 -5.96 7.62 -0.95
N SER A 91 -6.59 6.44 -1.01
CA SER A 91 -7.15 5.77 0.16
C SER A 91 -6.17 4.84 0.88
N ASN A 92 -4.99 4.57 0.28
CA ASN A 92 -4.01 3.63 0.80
C ASN A 92 -2.71 4.33 1.21
N SER A 93 -2.04 3.77 2.21
CA SER A 93 -0.69 4.21 2.61
C SER A 93 0.37 3.33 1.98
N PHE A 94 1.42 3.97 1.46
CA PHE A 94 2.57 3.27 0.89
C PHE A 94 3.67 3.18 1.92
N LEU A 95 4.13 1.98 2.24
CA LEU A 95 5.28 1.79 3.12
C LEU A 95 6.53 1.54 2.27
N VAL A 96 7.43 2.51 2.26
CA VAL A 96 8.78 2.38 1.77
C VAL A 96 9.65 1.88 2.90
N ARG A 97 10.36 0.77 2.70
CA ARG A 97 11.43 0.35 3.62
C ARG A 97 12.80 0.58 3.01
N CYS A 98 13.65 1.22 3.78
CA CYS A 98 14.99 1.63 3.44
C CYS A 98 15.93 1.19 4.55
N SER A 99 17.19 0.91 4.25
CA SER A 99 18.20 0.68 5.27
C SER A 99 19.41 1.55 5.00
N SER A 100 19.91 2.24 6.02
CA SER A 100 21.11 3.08 5.92
C SER A 100 22.00 2.91 7.15
N LYS A 101 23.28 3.25 7.00
CA LYS A 101 24.18 3.44 8.14
C LYS A 101 23.92 4.82 8.76
N ALA A 102 24.05 4.91 10.07
CA ALA A 102 23.88 6.17 10.81
C ALA A 102 24.75 7.30 10.26
N ASP A 103 26.01 6.97 9.97
CA ASP A 103 27.07 7.89 9.61
C ASP A 103 26.79 8.59 8.27
N ASN A 104 25.90 8.00 7.46
CA ASN A 104 25.46 8.52 6.17
C ASN A 104 24.00 8.96 6.20
N PHE A 105 23.38 9.14 7.38
CA PHE A 105 21.95 9.41 7.47
C PHE A 105 21.55 10.70 6.74
N ASP A 106 22.33 11.77 6.87
CA ASP A 106 22.06 13.05 6.20
C ASP A 106 22.10 12.90 4.66
N GLN A 107 23.17 12.32 4.12
CA GLN A 107 23.29 12.04 2.69
C GLN A 107 22.18 11.09 2.21
N PHE A 108 21.81 10.10 3.03
CA PHE A 108 20.75 9.15 2.72
C PHE A 108 19.39 9.87 2.62
N MET A 109 19.10 10.77 3.55
CA MET A 109 17.86 11.54 3.55
C MET A 109 17.81 12.57 2.41
N LYS A 110 18.90 13.30 2.16
CA LYS A 110 18.96 14.36 1.14
C LYS A 110 19.13 13.86 -0.30
N ALA A 111 19.77 12.71 -0.51
CA ALA A 111 20.05 12.20 -1.85
C ALA A 111 19.29 10.91 -2.17
N GLU A 112 19.36 9.91 -1.28
CA GLU A 112 18.82 8.60 -1.60
C GLU A 112 17.30 8.55 -1.52
N ILE A 113 16.68 9.08 -0.46
CA ILE A 113 15.21 9.09 -0.34
C ILE A 113 14.55 9.80 -1.53
N PRO A 114 14.95 11.04 -1.91
CA PRO A 114 14.44 11.69 -3.12
C PRO A 114 14.65 10.86 -4.38
N ALA A 115 15.85 10.33 -4.60
CA ALA A 115 16.14 9.51 -5.78
C ALA A 115 15.26 8.25 -5.82
N ARG A 116 15.01 7.63 -4.67
CA ARG A 116 14.17 6.45 -4.50
C ARG A 116 12.70 6.75 -4.76
N VAL A 117 12.18 7.85 -4.21
CA VAL A 117 10.79 8.27 -4.47
C VAL A 117 10.60 8.65 -5.94
N ARG A 118 11.56 9.34 -6.57
CA ARG A 118 11.51 9.67 -8.01
C ARG A 118 11.51 8.44 -8.94
N ARG A 119 11.99 7.28 -8.46
CA ARG A 119 11.92 6.01 -9.21
C ARG A 119 10.55 5.33 -9.11
N MET A 120 9.66 5.77 -8.23
CA MET A 120 8.31 5.21 -8.15
C MET A 120 7.54 5.48 -9.45
N PRO A 121 6.63 4.57 -9.87
CA PRO A 121 5.83 4.80 -11.05
C PRO A 121 5.03 6.11 -10.95
N ARG A 122 5.04 6.92 -12.02
CA ARG A 122 4.37 8.24 -12.06
C ARG A 122 2.89 8.20 -11.66
N ALA A 123 2.19 7.12 -11.99
CA ALA A 123 0.79 6.94 -11.61
C ALA A 123 0.59 6.91 -10.08
N ILE A 124 1.60 6.46 -9.34
CA ILE A 124 1.59 6.41 -7.87
C ILE A 124 1.91 7.79 -7.34
N LEU A 125 3.02 8.37 -7.78
CA LEU A 125 3.44 9.70 -7.33
C LEU A 125 2.35 10.76 -7.48
N ARG A 126 1.56 10.69 -8.57
CA ARG A 126 0.47 11.64 -8.85
C ARG A 126 -0.78 11.47 -7.99
N ASN A 127 -1.04 10.27 -7.48
CA ASN A 127 -2.30 9.96 -6.79
C ASN A 127 -2.12 9.55 -5.33
N MET A 128 -0.87 9.32 -4.91
CA MET A 128 -0.51 8.98 -3.54
C MET A 128 -0.65 10.23 -2.68
N THR A 129 -1.49 10.15 -1.67
CA THR A 129 -1.69 11.24 -0.69
C THR A 129 -0.98 10.97 0.62
N ASN A 130 -0.63 9.71 0.90
CA ASN A 130 -0.04 9.28 2.16
C ASN A 130 1.08 8.26 1.91
N LEU A 131 2.32 8.71 2.12
CA LEU A 131 3.54 7.93 1.97
C LEU A 131 4.19 7.77 3.35
N ARG A 132 4.47 6.53 3.75
CA ARG A 132 5.23 6.20 4.94
C ARG A 132 6.59 5.67 4.54
N ILE A 133 7.63 6.24 5.10
CA ILE A 133 9.01 5.83 4.89
C ILE A 133 9.51 5.29 6.22
N ALA A 134 9.75 3.98 6.29
CA ALA A 134 10.47 3.35 7.38
C ALA A 134 11.92 3.14 6.99
N ILE A 135 12.83 3.63 7.83
CA ILE A 135 14.28 3.58 7.65
C ILE A 135 14.88 2.76 8.77
N ASP A 136 15.45 1.62 8.41
CA ASP A 136 16.22 0.76 9.29
C ASP A 136 17.65 1.33 9.37
N LEU A 137 17.96 2.02 10.46
CA LEU A 137 19.26 2.61 10.75
C LEU A 137 20.16 1.62 11.47
N LYS A 138 21.30 1.35 10.83
CA LYS A 138 22.40 0.59 11.41
C LYS A 138 23.30 1.56 12.16
N LEU A 139 23.13 1.64 13.48
CA LEU A 139 24.02 2.37 14.36
C LEU A 139 25.19 1.47 14.77
N ASP A 140 26.39 1.74 14.28
CA ASP A 140 27.58 0.93 14.61
C ASP A 140 28.03 1.13 16.07
N HIS A 141 27.54 2.16 16.77
CA HIS A 141 28.00 2.57 18.11
C HIS A 141 26.91 2.84 19.15
N CYS A 142 25.69 2.32 19.00
CA CYS A 142 24.66 2.52 20.04
C CYS A 142 25.09 1.83 21.36
N LYS A 143 25.52 2.62 22.35
CA LYS A 143 26.08 2.10 23.62
C LYS A 143 25.05 1.53 24.59
N TYR A 144 23.76 1.64 24.28
CA TYR A 144 22.65 1.21 25.13
C TYR A 144 22.22 -0.25 24.93
N PHE A 145 23.00 -1.03 24.18
CA PHE A 145 22.82 -2.48 24.07
C PHE A 145 23.18 -3.18 25.38
N GLY A 146 22.21 -3.38 26.26
CA GLY A 146 22.37 -4.26 27.41
C GLY A 146 22.46 -5.72 26.96
N LYS A 147 23.66 -6.33 27.09
CA LYS A 147 24.07 -7.77 27.12
C LYS A 147 23.39 -8.82 26.21
N SER A 148 22.29 -8.53 25.51
CA SER A 148 21.66 -9.45 24.59
C SER A 148 22.32 -9.32 23.23
N ASN A 149 22.96 -10.39 22.76
CA ASN A 149 23.79 -10.47 21.55
C ASN A 149 23.01 -10.32 20.22
N ARG A 150 21.82 -9.71 20.24
CA ARG A 150 21.01 -9.43 19.05
C ARG A 150 21.17 -7.95 18.72
N ARG A 151 21.92 -7.63 17.66
CA ARG A 151 21.91 -6.31 17.02
C ARG A 151 20.46 -5.98 16.70
N ARG A 152 19.82 -5.12 17.49
CA ARG A 152 18.49 -4.60 17.15
C ARG A 152 18.71 -3.38 16.27
N GLU A 153 18.16 -3.44 15.06
CA GLU A 153 18.15 -2.33 14.11
C GLU A 153 17.33 -1.18 14.71
N HIS A 154 17.84 0.04 14.63
CA HIS A 154 17.06 1.22 14.97
C HIS A 154 16.11 1.48 13.81
N ILE A 155 14.84 1.78 14.08
CA ILE A 155 13.87 2.04 13.03
C ILE A 155 13.36 3.46 13.24
N ALA A 156 13.56 4.31 12.24
CA ALA A 156 12.93 5.61 12.15
C ALA A 156 11.79 5.51 11.14
N GLU A 157 10.54 5.75 11.54
CA GLU A 157 9.40 5.83 10.62
C GLU A 157 8.96 7.28 10.47
N PHE A 158 8.96 7.74 9.22
CA PHE A 158 8.49 9.04 8.80
C PHE A 158 7.18 8.88 8.05
N GLN A 159 6.16 9.63 8.44
CA GLN A 159 4.93 9.73 7.67
C GLN A 159 4.93 11.03 6.87
N LEU A 160 4.95 10.91 5.55
CA LEU A 160 4.80 12.00 4.59
C LEU A 160 3.35 12.07 4.09
N ILE A 161 2.74 13.24 4.18
CA ILE A 161 1.38 13.50 3.69
C ILE A 161 1.45 14.58 2.62
N MET A 162 0.79 14.34 1.49
CA MET A 162 0.66 15.33 0.43
C MET A 162 -0.33 16.41 0.88
N VAL A 163 0.13 17.66 0.94
CA VAL A 163 -0.66 18.85 1.23
C VAL A 163 -0.52 19.79 0.04
N GLY A 164 -1.59 19.94 -0.74
CA GLY A 164 -1.53 20.58 -2.05
C GLY A 164 -0.66 19.77 -3.01
N ASN A 165 0.44 20.37 -3.49
CA ASN A 165 1.38 19.74 -4.42
C ASN A 165 2.71 19.34 -3.76
N LYS A 166 2.85 19.48 -2.44
CA LYS A 166 4.08 19.17 -1.69
C LYS A 166 3.83 18.05 -0.68
N TYR A 167 4.85 17.23 -0.43
CA TYR A 167 4.83 16.31 0.71
C TYR A 167 5.33 17.01 1.96
N THR A 168 4.61 16.84 3.06
CA THR A 168 4.93 17.37 4.38
C THR A 168 5.16 16.20 5.33
N VAL A 169 6.16 16.29 6.20
CA VAL A 169 6.34 15.29 7.27
C VAL A 169 5.29 15.56 8.34
N HIS A 170 4.48 14.55 8.67
CA HIS A 170 3.35 14.64 9.58
C HIS A 170 3.58 13.93 10.91
N ALA A 171 4.39 12.88 10.92
CA ALA A 171 4.70 12.16 12.16
C ALA A 171 6.08 11.48 12.08
N GLU A 172 6.73 11.46 13.23
CA GLU A 172 8.01 10.80 13.45
C GLU A 172 7.83 9.74 14.52
N PHE A 173 8.33 8.54 14.25
CA PHE A 173 8.42 7.48 15.23
C PHE A 173 9.87 6.99 15.27
N ASP A 174 10.61 7.43 16.28
CA ASP A 174 11.91 6.86 16.58
C ASP A 174 11.73 5.66 17.53
N CYS A 175 12.24 4.51 17.12
CA CYS A 175 12.18 3.29 17.92
C CYS A 175 13.31 3.21 18.95
N CYS A 176 14.23 4.18 19.02
CA CYS A 176 15.20 4.18 20.11
C CYS A 176 14.54 4.62 21.42
N ARG A 177 14.22 3.66 22.30
CA ARG A 177 13.69 3.91 23.65
C ARG A 177 14.65 4.70 24.58
N TYR A 178 15.84 5.09 24.14
CA TYR A 178 16.82 5.79 24.96
C TYR A 178 16.96 7.25 24.52
N GLN A 179 16.69 8.16 25.46
CA GLN A 179 16.61 9.61 25.26
C GLN A 179 17.84 10.23 24.57
N LYS A 180 19.05 9.73 24.85
CA LYS A 180 20.29 10.24 24.22
C LYS A 180 20.43 9.95 22.73
N CYS A 181 19.65 9.03 22.16
CA CYS A 181 19.62 8.83 20.71
C CYS A 181 18.61 9.77 20.02
N ALA A 182 17.60 10.23 20.75
CA ALA A 182 16.57 11.13 20.23
C ALA A 182 17.12 12.55 20.00
N ASP A 183 17.99 13.03 20.91
CA ASP A 183 18.56 14.38 20.84
C ASP A 183 19.36 14.62 19.55
N GLY A 184 20.09 13.60 19.06
CA GLY A 184 20.86 13.71 17.81
C GLY A 184 20.03 13.59 16.52
N MET A 185 18.79 13.10 16.60
CA MET A 185 17.89 13.07 15.45
C MET A 185 17.20 14.41 15.23
N GLY A 186 16.83 15.13 16.30
CA GLY A 186 16.08 16.39 16.20
C GLY A 186 16.73 17.43 15.28
N ASP A 187 18.05 17.59 15.37
CA ASP A 187 18.80 18.56 14.55
C ASP A 187 18.85 18.14 13.06
N VAL A 188 19.04 16.85 12.78
CA VAL A 188 19.03 16.32 11.40
C VAL A 188 17.64 16.42 10.78
N MET A 189 16.59 16.35 11.60
CA MET A 189 15.21 16.46 11.13
C MET A 189 14.88 17.87 10.66
N ALA A 190 15.33 18.93 11.34
CA ALA A 190 15.08 20.30 10.92
C ALA A 190 15.58 20.57 9.48
N GLU A 191 16.80 20.12 9.16
CA GLU A 191 17.37 20.23 7.81
C GLU A 191 16.62 19.36 6.76
N TYR A 192 15.98 18.27 7.19
CA TYR A 192 15.21 17.41 6.31
C TYR A 192 13.88 18.02 5.86
N TYR A 193 13.19 18.76 6.74
CA TYR A 193 11.95 19.45 6.40
C TYR A 193 12.15 20.38 5.19
N GLU A 194 13.27 21.10 5.14
CA GLU A 194 13.62 21.98 4.03
C GLU A 194 13.91 21.19 2.74
N ALA A 195 14.69 20.12 2.82
CA ALA A 195 15.05 19.31 1.65
C ALA A 195 13.85 18.58 1.00
N MET A 196 12.82 18.28 1.79
CA MET A 196 11.61 17.60 1.34
C MET A 196 10.66 18.50 0.52
N GLU A 197 10.74 19.82 0.68
CA GLU A 197 9.91 20.76 -0.07
C GLU A 197 10.21 20.74 -1.58
N ASP A 198 11.42 20.37 -1.98
CA ASP A 198 11.93 20.38 -3.36
C ASP A 198 11.81 19.03 -4.08
N MET A 199 11.14 18.05 -3.45
CA MET A 199 11.17 16.67 -3.94
C MET A 199 10.25 16.40 -5.15
N ILE A 200 9.33 17.32 -5.49
CA ILE A 200 8.35 17.20 -6.59
C ILE A 200 8.28 18.45 -7.45
#